data_AF-A0A2D7TC33-F1
#
_entry.id   AF-A0A2D7TC33-F1
#
_cell.length_a   1.000
_cell.length_b   1.000
_cell.length_c   1.000
_cell.angle_alpha   90.00
_cell.angle_beta   90.00
_cell.angle_gamma   90.00
#
_symmetry.space_group_name_H-M   'P 1'
#
loop_
_entity.id
_entity.type
_entity.pdbx_description
1 polymer ?
#
loop_
_entity_poly.entity_id
_entity_poly.type
_entity_poly.pdbx_seq_one_letter_code
_entity_poly.pdbx_strand_id
1 'polypeptide(L)'
;MFKLNNRIEQDSFLVKEYNNFQIRIMDVSEVFWVILIPTKINLVELSDLDINERNYLLNFIIELGDFLKSKGRYDKTNIGMLGNVVSQLHLHLVLRKKSDPAWPSPVWGYNFKIKIDENSKTNRSNLILQFSKKYLKFYKNKIT
;
A
#
# COMPACT_ATOMS: atom_id res chain seq x y z
N MET A 1 14.35 17.11 -5.08
CA MET A 1 12.95 16.79 -5.46
C MET A 1 12.73 15.30 -5.21
N PHE A 2 11.55 14.89 -4.76
CA PHE A 2 11.19 13.48 -4.69
C PHE A 2 11.33 12.81 -6.05
N LYS A 3 11.88 11.60 -6.07
CA LYS A 3 11.93 10.76 -7.27
C LYS A 3 11.58 9.34 -6.85
N LEU A 4 10.56 8.76 -7.48
CA LEU A 4 10.19 7.37 -7.26
C LEU A 4 11.29 6.46 -7.81
N ASN A 5 11.60 5.39 -7.09
CA ASN A 5 12.51 4.37 -7.57
C ASN A 5 11.96 3.71 -8.85
N ASN A 6 12.78 3.62 -9.89
CA ASN A 6 12.38 3.11 -11.20
C ASN A 6 11.76 1.70 -11.14
N ARG A 7 12.22 0.83 -10.24
CA ARG A 7 11.66 -0.52 -10.11
C ARG A 7 10.24 -0.47 -9.56
N ILE A 8 10.01 0.36 -8.54
CA ILE A 8 8.66 0.56 -8.00
C ILE A 8 7.76 1.17 -9.07
N GLU A 9 8.26 2.13 -9.84
CA GLU A 9 7.50 2.75 -10.93
C GLU A 9 7.08 1.74 -12.01
N GLN A 10 7.96 0.80 -12.36
CA GLN A 10 7.67 -0.26 -13.33
C GLN A 10 6.71 -1.32 -12.80
N ASP A 11 6.85 -1.70 -11.52
CA ASP A 11 6.11 -2.80 -10.92
C ASP A 11 4.77 -2.36 -10.29
N SER A 12 4.45 -1.05 -10.31
CA SER A 12 3.25 -0.51 -9.66
C SER A 12 2.68 0.72 -10.36
N PHE A 13 1.38 0.90 -10.25
CA PHE A 13 0.70 2.10 -10.76
C PHE A 13 0.22 3.00 -9.61
N LEU A 14 0.30 4.31 -9.85
CA LEU A 14 -0.19 5.33 -8.93
C LEU A 14 -1.72 5.30 -8.86
N VAL A 15 -2.25 5.22 -7.64
CA VAL A 15 -3.70 5.40 -7.40
C VAL A 15 -3.99 6.83 -6.98
N LYS A 16 -3.20 7.36 -6.04
CA LYS A 16 -3.39 8.70 -5.49
C LYS A 16 -2.13 9.22 -4.80
N GLU A 17 -1.85 10.49 -4.99
CA GLU A 17 -0.99 11.25 -4.07
C GLU A 17 -1.83 11.73 -2.87
N TYR A 18 -1.35 11.44 -1.67
CA TYR A 18 -2.09 11.65 -0.44
C TYR A 18 -1.19 12.30 0.60
N ASN A 19 -1.42 13.59 0.86
CA ASN A 19 -0.59 14.40 1.77
C ASN A 19 0.91 14.29 1.42
N ASN A 20 1.68 13.58 2.25
CA ASN A 20 3.13 13.38 2.17
C ASN A 20 3.53 11.95 1.74
N PHE A 21 2.63 11.18 1.13
CA PHE A 21 2.95 9.87 0.54
C PHE A 21 2.12 9.55 -0.71
N GLN A 22 2.64 8.65 -1.55
CA GLN A 22 1.89 8.03 -2.64
C GLN A 22 1.20 6.74 -2.16
N ILE A 23 0.00 6.49 -2.68
CA ILE A 23 -0.69 5.20 -2.60
C ILE A 23 -0.62 4.56 -3.98
N ARG A 24 0.00 3.39 -4.06
CA ARG A 24 0.18 2.65 -5.32
C ARG A 24 -0.29 1.22 -5.16
N ILE A 25 -0.59 0.56 -6.28
CA ILE A 25 -0.91 -0.86 -6.33
C ILE A 25 0.15 -1.55 -7.18
N MET A 26 0.68 -2.67 -6.69
CA MET A 26 1.56 -3.55 -7.45
C MET A 26 0.80 -4.18 -8.62
N ASP A 27 1.43 -4.29 -9.79
CA ASP A 27 0.85 -4.84 -11.02
C ASP A 27 0.77 -6.38 -11.00
N VAL A 28 0.06 -6.91 -10.00
CA VAL A 28 -0.21 -8.34 -9.81
C VAL A 28 -1.67 -8.56 -9.45
N SER A 29 -2.31 -9.55 -10.06
CA SER A 29 -3.74 -9.82 -9.90
C SER A 29 -4.04 -10.84 -8.82
N GLU A 30 -3.11 -11.75 -8.52
CA GLU A 30 -3.32 -12.90 -7.65
C GLU A 30 -3.51 -12.50 -6.18
N VAL A 31 -2.97 -11.34 -5.79
CA VAL A 31 -3.17 -10.73 -4.47
C VAL A 31 -3.52 -9.26 -4.63
N PHE A 32 -4.26 -8.68 -3.68
CA PHE A 32 -4.44 -7.24 -3.63
C PHE A 32 -3.29 -6.65 -2.81
N TRP A 33 -2.32 -6.06 -3.52
CA TRP A 33 -1.08 -5.55 -2.95
C TRP A 33 -0.96 -4.04 -3.15
N VAL A 34 -1.08 -3.31 -2.05
CA VAL A 34 -0.91 -1.86 -1.98
C VAL A 34 0.48 -1.55 -1.42
N ILE A 35 1.11 -0.49 -1.90
CA ILE A 35 2.30 0.09 -1.28
C ILE A 35 2.09 1.58 -0.99
N LEU A 36 2.57 2.01 0.18
CA LEU A 36 2.63 3.40 0.56
C LEU A 36 4.07 3.89 0.51
N ILE A 37 4.30 5.06 -0.10
CA ILE A 37 5.64 5.59 -0.34
C ILE A 37 5.69 7.05 0.12
N PRO A 38 6.29 7.35 1.27
CA PRO A 38 6.55 8.72 1.69
C PRO A 38 7.29 9.52 0.61
N THR A 39 6.87 10.76 0.39
CA THR A 39 7.40 11.62 -0.70
C THR A 39 8.55 12.53 -0.25
N LYS A 40 9.11 12.33 0.96
CA LYS A 40 10.35 13.00 1.36
C LYS A 40 11.56 12.33 0.72
N ILE A 41 12.63 13.10 0.52
CA ILE A 41 13.87 12.62 -0.10
C ILE A 41 14.66 11.74 0.87
N ASN A 42 15.42 10.79 0.34
CA ASN A 42 16.42 10.00 1.06
C ASN A 42 15.91 9.21 2.28
N LEU A 43 14.60 8.91 2.35
CA LEU A 43 14.06 8.03 3.38
C LEU A 43 14.33 6.57 3.03
N VAL A 44 14.86 5.82 3.98
CA VAL A 44 15.14 4.38 3.88
C VAL A 44 14.33 3.62 4.93
N GLU A 45 14.35 4.11 6.16
CA GLU A 45 13.75 3.46 7.32
C GLU A 45 12.56 4.24 7.86
N LEU A 46 11.64 3.55 8.55
CA LEU A 46 10.57 4.23 9.29
C LEU A 46 11.10 5.23 10.34
N SER A 47 12.33 5.01 10.85
CA SER A 47 12.98 5.93 11.79
C SER A 47 13.45 7.24 11.16
N ASP A 48 13.50 7.34 9.83
CA ASP A 48 13.87 8.58 9.14
C ASP A 48 12.71 9.58 9.11
N LEU A 49 11.49 9.12 9.38
CA LEU A 49 10.30 9.95 9.56
C LEU A 49 10.24 10.51 10.98
N ASP A 50 9.69 11.71 11.14
CA ASP A 50 9.32 12.18 12.46
C ASP A 50 8.20 11.30 13.05
N ILE A 51 8.09 11.31 14.39
CA ILE A 51 7.16 10.45 15.13
C ILE A 51 5.71 10.59 14.66
N ASN A 52 5.29 11.81 14.30
CA ASN A 52 3.90 12.07 13.91
C ASN A 52 3.62 11.52 12.52
N GLU A 53 4.54 11.74 11.57
CA GLU A 53 4.43 11.18 10.23
C GLU A 53 4.49 9.66 10.22
N ARG A 54 5.41 9.08 10.99
CA ARG A 54 5.51 7.62 11.15
C ARG A 54 4.21 7.04 11.68
N ASN A 55 3.67 7.61 12.75
CA ASN A 55 2.43 7.14 13.35
C ASN A 55 1.24 7.34 12.40
N TYR A 56 1.21 8.46 11.67
CA TYR A 56 0.18 8.71 10.67
C TYR A 56 0.19 7.65 9.56
N LEU A 57 1.37 7.34 9.02
CA LEU A 57 1.55 6.35 7.95
C LEU A 57 1.16 4.94 8.41
N LEU A 58 1.56 4.56 9.63
CA LEU A 58 1.22 3.27 10.24
C LEU A 58 -0.29 3.15 10.51
N ASN A 59 -0.91 4.16 11.09
CA ASN A 59 -2.36 4.14 11.32
C ASN A 59 -3.13 4.09 10.00
N PHE A 60 -2.70 4.87 9.00
CA PHE A 60 -3.32 4.87 7.68
C PHE A 60 -3.28 3.48 7.02
N ILE A 61 -2.12 2.81 7.02
CA ILE A 61 -2.00 1.50 6.35
C ILE A 61 -2.78 0.40 7.08
N ILE A 62 -2.87 0.46 8.41
CA ILE A 62 -3.67 -0.47 9.23
C ILE A 62 -5.15 -0.27 8.92
N GLU A 63 -5.65 0.96 9.02
CA GLU A 63 -7.07 1.27 8.76
C GLU A 63 -7.46 1.00 7.30
N LEU A 64 -6.56 1.23 6.34
CA LEU A 64 -6.77 0.86 4.94
C LEU A 64 -6.89 -0.66 4.80
N GLY A 65 -6.02 -1.42 5.47
CA GLY A 65 -6.06 -2.88 5.50
C GLY A 65 -7.39 -3.41 6.02
N ASP A 66 -7.87 -2.88 7.14
CA ASP A 66 -9.15 -3.27 7.74
C ASP A 66 -10.33 -2.90 6.84
N PHE A 67 -10.31 -1.70 6.27
CA PHE A 67 -11.32 -1.28 5.30
C PHE A 67 -11.36 -2.23 4.09
N LEU A 68 -10.23 -2.48 3.44
CA LEU A 68 -10.17 -3.35 2.25
C LEU A 68 -10.56 -4.79 2.58
N LYS A 69 -10.15 -5.30 3.76
CA LYS A 69 -10.58 -6.61 4.26
C LYS A 69 -12.10 -6.66 4.42
N SER A 70 -12.74 -5.63 4.98
CA SER A 70 -14.20 -5.56 5.14
C SER A 70 -14.99 -5.49 3.83
N LYS A 71 -14.36 -5.05 2.73
CA LYS A 71 -14.99 -4.91 1.41
C LYS A 71 -14.90 -6.15 0.55
N GLY A 72 -14.12 -7.15 0.96
CA GLY A 72 -13.92 -8.38 0.22
C GLY A 72 -13.91 -9.61 1.11
N ARG A 73 -13.76 -10.79 0.50
CA ARG A 73 -13.57 -12.05 1.22
C ARG A 73 -12.08 -12.31 1.38
N TYR A 74 -11.40 -11.53 2.22
CA TYR A 74 -9.98 -11.72 2.55
C TYR A 74 -9.84 -12.30 3.95
N ASP A 75 -8.97 -13.29 4.11
CA ASP A 75 -8.79 -14.02 5.36
C ASP A 75 -7.84 -13.26 6.31
N LYS A 76 -6.78 -12.63 5.75
CA LYS A 76 -5.72 -11.99 6.54
C LYS A 76 -5.15 -10.77 5.81
N THR A 77 -4.59 -9.84 6.59
CA THR A 77 -3.74 -8.75 6.09
C THR A 77 -2.29 -9.03 6.48
N ASN A 78 -1.36 -8.81 5.57
CA ASN A 78 0.08 -8.72 5.88
C ASN A 78 0.52 -7.27 5.65
N ILE A 79 1.23 -6.73 6.63
CA ILE A 79 1.87 -5.42 6.53
C ILE A 79 3.37 -5.65 6.75
N GLY A 80 4.20 -5.05 5.90
CA GLY A 80 5.65 -5.22 6.01
C GLY A 80 6.38 -4.01 5.47
N MET A 81 7.52 -3.69 6.09
CA MET A 81 8.53 -2.78 5.57
C MET A 81 9.79 -3.62 5.44
N LEU A 82 10.30 -3.76 4.22
CA LEU A 82 11.48 -4.58 3.92
C LEU A 82 12.60 -3.68 3.39
N GLY A 83 12.73 -3.57 2.08
CA GLY A 83 13.67 -2.64 1.46
C GLY A 83 15.05 -3.22 1.10
N ASN A 84 15.29 -4.52 1.30
CA ASN A 84 16.58 -5.16 0.97
C ASN A 84 17.03 -4.97 -0.49
N VAL A 85 16.08 -4.88 -1.44
CA VAL A 85 16.37 -4.67 -2.88
C VAL A 85 16.15 -3.21 -3.30
N VAL A 86 15.12 -2.56 -2.78
CA VAL A 86 14.82 -1.15 -3.05
C VAL A 86 14.82 -0.41 -1.73
N SER A 87 15.88 0.38 -1.49
CA SER A 87 16.08 1.08 -0.22
C SER A 87 15.10 2.22 0.02
N GLN A 88 14.51 2.82 -1.02
CA GLN A 88 13.52 3.88 -0.84
C GLN A 88 12.37 3.39 0.04
N LEU A 89 12.10 4.08 1.15
CA LEU A 89 11.10 3.68 2.14
C LEU A 89 9.74 3.43 1.48
N HIS A 90 9.21 2.23 1.69
CA HIS A 90 7.86 1.86 1.28
C HIS A 90 7.27 0.80 2.22
N LEU A 91 5.99 0.93 2.52
CA LEU A 91 5.26 -0.02 3.34
C LEU A 91 4.33 -0.83 2.43
N HIS A 92 4.37 -2.15 2.58
CA HIS A 92 3.48 -3.07 1.90
C HIS A 92 2.23 -3.32 2.74
N LEU A 93 1.07 -3.36 2.08
CA LEU A 93 -0.18 -3.91 2.58
C LEU A 93 -0.68 -4.95 1.58
N VAL A 94 -0.83 -6.19 2.04
CA VAL A 94 -1.23 -7.32 1.20
C VAL A 94 -2.45 -7.99 1.79
N LEU A 95 -3.54 -8.02 1.04
CA LEU A 95 -4.75 -8.73 1.41
C LEU A 95 -4.63 -10.19 0.94
N ARG A 96 -4.67 -11.12 1.88
CA ARG A 96 -4.40 -12.55 1.69
C ARG A 96 -5.67 -13.37 1.72
N LYS A 97 -5.66 -14.48 1.00
CA LYS A 97 -6.69 -15.53 1.06
C LYS A 97 -6.01 -16.88 1.23
N LYS A 98 -6.68 -17.83 1.89
CA LYS A 98 -6.20 -19.21 1.97
C LYS A 98 -6.03 -19.87 0.59
N SER A 99 -6.75 -19.35 -0.41
CA SER A 99 -6.68 -19.79 -1.80
C SER A 99 -5.67 -19.01 -2.64
N ASP A 100 -4.96 -18.01 -2.10
CA ASP A 100 -3.94 -17.30 -2.85
C ASP A 100 -2.70 -18.18 -3.05
N PRO A 101 -1.99 -18.04 -4.17
CA PRO A 101 -1.00 -19.05 -4.58
C PRO A 101 0.27 -19.03 -3.72
N ALA A 102 0.48 -17.99 -2.91
CA ALA A 102 1.58 -17.90 -1.96
C ALA A 102 1.19 -18.41 -0.56
N TRP A 103 -0.07 -18.73 -0.28
CA TRP A 103 -0.52 -19.16 1.05
C TRP A 103 0.03 -20.55 1.42
N PRO A 104 0.46 -20.80 2.68
CA PRO A 104 0.51 -19.89 3.84
C PRO A 104 1.80 -19.06 3.94
N SER A 105 2.70 -19.19 2.97
CA SER A 105 3.99 -18.49 2.93
C SER A 105 3.83 -16.96 2.72
N PRO A 106 4.90 -16.19 2.98
CA PRO A 106 4.94 -14.78 2.61
C PRO A 106 4.85 -14.58 1.09
N VAL A 107 4.30 -13.45 0.66
CA VAL A 107 4.24 -13.10 -0.79
C VAL A 107 5.59 -12.61 -1.34
N TRP A 108 6.48 -12.13 -0.48
CA TRP A 108 7.78 -11.62 -0.90
C TRP A 108 8.66 -12.78 -1.37
N GLY A 109 9.16 -12.67 -2.60
CA GLY A 109 9.90 -13.76 -3.26
C GLY A 109 9.01 -14.76 -4.01
N TYR A 110 7.68 -14.66 -3.91
CA TYR A 110 6.78 -15.44 -4.74
C TYR A 110 6.73 -14.87 -6.17
N ASN A 111 6.73 -15.74 -7.19
CA ASN A 111 6.71 -15.34 -8.59
C ASN A 111 5.28 -15.27 -9.13
N PHE A 112 4.60 -14.14 -8.90
CA PHE A 112 3.32 -13.83 -9.52
C PHE A 112 3.50 -13.61 -11.03
N LYS A 113 2.56 -14.12 -11.84
CA LYS A 113 2.68 -14.12 -13.30
C LYS A 113 1.60 -13.31 -14.01
N ILE A 114 0.51 -12.99 -13.31
CA ILE A 114 -0.68 -12.41 -13.93
C ILE A 114 -0.77 -10.94 -13.55
N LYS A 115 -0.49 -10.08 -14.53
CA LYS A 115 -0.71 -8.63 -14.41
C LYS A 115 -2.17 -8.30 -14.17
N ILE A 116 -2.42 -7.15 -13.56
CA ILE A 116 -3.79 -6.74 -13.29
C ILE A 116 -4.51 -6.34 -14.59
N ASP A 117 -5.74 -6.78 -14.78
CA ASP A 117 -6.59 -6.28 -15.86
C ASP A 117 -7.18 -4.90 -15.51
N GLU A 118 -7.61 -4.13 -16.52
CA GLU A 118 -8.10 -2.76 -16.33
C GLU A 118 -9.36 -2.66 -15.44
N ASN A 119 -10.23 -3.67 -15.46
CA ASN A 119 -11.41 -3.68 -14.60
C ASN A 119 -11.00 -3.93 -13.13
N SER A 120 -10.15 -4.91 -12.86
CA SER A 120 -9.58 -5.14 -11.53
C SER A 120 -8.81 -3.93 -11.01
N LYS A 121 -8.01 -3.30 -11.86
CA LYS A 121 -7.26 -2.07 -11.56
C LYS A 121 -8.18 -0.92 -11.17
N THR A 122 -9.23 -0.69 -11.95
CA THR A 122 -10.23 0.34 -11.67
C THR A 122 -10.96 0.06 -10.35
N ASN A 123 -11.44 -1.16 -10.15
CA ASN A 123 -12.17 -1.56 -8.94
C ASN A 123 -11.31 -1.43 -7.68
N ARG A 124 -10.06 -1.92 -7.71
CA ARG A 124 -9.13 -1.80 -6.58
C ARG A 124 -8.78 -0.34 -6.28
N SER A 125 -8.54 0.47 -7.32
CA SER A 125 -8.28 1.90 -7.18
C SER A 125 -9.47 2.62 -6.55
N ASN A 126 -10.70 2.31 -6.98
CA ASN A 126 -11.92 2.91 -6.44
C ASN A 126 -12.12 2.62 -4.95
N LEU A 127 -11.82 1.40 -4.49
CA LEU A 127 -11.87 1.06 -3.06
C LEU A 127 -10.91 1.93 -2.24
N ILE A 128 -9.67 2.10 -2.71
CA ILE A 128 -8.66 2.95 -2.05
C ILE A 128 -9.09 4.41 -2.05
N LEU A 129 -9.64 4.91 -3.16
CA LEU A 129 -10.15 6.28 -3.27
C LEU A 129 -11.34 6.52 -2.34
N GLN A 130 -12.24 5.54 -2.20
CA GLN A 130 -13.35 5.59 -1.26
C GLN A 130 -12.85 5.68 0.18
N PHE A 131 -11.90 4.83 0.57
CA PHE A 131 -11.26 4.89 1.89
C PHE A 131 -10.61 6.25 2.12
N SER A 132 -9.78 6.70 1.19
CA SER A 132 -9.04 7.97 1.30
C SER A 132 -9.96 9.17 1.51
N LYS A 133 -11.11 9.22 0.84
CA LYS A 133 -12.13 10.27 1.05
C LYS A 133 -12.73 10.21 2.45
N LYS A 134 -13.06 9.01 2.95
CA LYS A 134 -13.61 8.82 4.30
C LYS A 134 -12.59 9.17 5.39
N TYR A 135 -11.35 8.70 5.23
CA TYR A 135 -10.27 8.92 6.18
C TYR A 135 -9.95 10.41 6.34
N LEU A 136 -9.85 11.15 5.23
CA LEU A 136 -9.66 12.61 5.26
C LEU A 136 -10.76 13.32 6.06
N LYS A 137 -12.03 12.95 5.86
CA LYS A 137 -13.15 13.56 6.56
C LYS A 137 -13.09 13.29 8.07
N PHE A 138 -12.73 12.07 8.46
CA PHE A 138 -12.64 11.69 9.87
C PHE A 138 -11.46 12.37 10.58
N TYR A 139 -10.28 12.40 9.97
CA TYR A 139 -9.08 12.99 10.58
C TYR A 139 -9.07 14.53 10.57
N LYS A 140 -9.69 15.19 9.58
CA LYS A 140 -9.90 16.66 9.63
C LYS A 140 -10.72 17.08 10.85
N ASN A 141 -11.73 16.30 11.22
CA ASN A 141 -12.61 16.59 12.36
C ASN A 141 -11.97 16.33 13.74
N LYS A 142 -10.74 15.79 13.80
CA LYS A 142 -10.01 15.58 15.07
C LYS A 142 -8.94 16.64 15.34
N ILE A 143 -8.69 17.52 14.39
CA ILE A 143 -7.63 18.55 14.44
C ILE A 143 -8.24 19.97 14.51
N THR A 144 -9.56 20.09 14.39
CA THR A 144 -10.35 21.31 14.64
C THR A 144 -11.11 21.17 15.94
#